data_AF-A0AAD1R1A7-F1
#
_entry.id   AF-A0AAD1R1A7-F1
#
_cell.length_a   1.000
_cell.length_b   1.000
_cell.length_c   1.000
_cell.angle_alpha   90.00
_cell.angle_beta   90.00
_cell.angle_gamma   90.00
#
_symmetry.space_group_name_H-M   'P 1'
#
loop_
_entity.id
_entity.type
_entity.pdbx_description
1 polymer ?
#
loop_
_entity_poly.entity_id
_entity_poly.type
_entity_poly.pdbx_seq_one_letter_code
_entity_poly.pdbx_strand_id
1 'polypeptide(L)'
;MRASRQRQSLLEPHQRTTIYADISAATLKKRKTFATITEQLRQHKKPYRWGFLVKLLISHEGTITAIHTPEAGLKALQEWGIPPPTTTATTTDRSGSTPTWRKVPRR
;
A
#
# COMPACT_ATOMS: atom_id res chain seq x y z
N MET A 1 -2.30 11.62 12.58
CA MET A 1 -1.74 11.39 11.23
C MET A 1 -2.82 11.40 10.12
N ARG A 2 -3.58 12.49 9.96
CA ARG A 2 -4.49 12.68 8.81
C ARG A 2 -3.99 13.77 7.84
N ALA A 3 -3.22 14.75 8.33
CA ALA A 3 -2.76 15.91 7.56
C ALA A 3 -1.80 15.59 6.41
N SER A 4 -0.88 14.64 6.58
CA SER A 4 0.15 14.31 5.57
C SER A 4 -0.33 13.45 4.39
N ARG A 5 -1.64 13.13 4.31
CA ARG A 5 -2.25 12.44 3.15
C ARG A 5 -2.85 13.41 2.14
N GLN A 6 -3.27 14.59 2.59
CA GLN A 6 -3.48 15.72 1.69
C GLN A 6 -2.10 16.25 1.35
N ARG A 7 -1.83 16.49 0.07
CA ARG A 7 -0.57 17.07 -0.44
C ARG A 7 -0.39 18.51 0.06
N GLN A 8 -0.32 18.74 1.37
CA GLN A 8 0.31 19.93 1.90
C GLN A 8 1.81 19.67 1.81
N SER A 9 2.38 20.24 0.75
CA SER A 9 3.81 20.38 0.50
C SER A 9 4.46 21.10 1.69
N LEU A 10 4.77 20.36 2.75
CA LEU A 10 5.63 20.83 3.82
C LEU A 10 7.08 20.67 3.32
N LEU A 11 7.56 21.75 2.71
CA LEU A 11 8.97 22.14 2.51
C LEU A 11 9.66 21.74 1.18
N GLU A 12 10.29 22.78 0.60
CA GLU A 12 11.30 22.92 -0.46
C GLU A 12 11.22 22.08 -1.76
N PRO A 13 11.35 22.71 -2.95
CA PRO A 13 11.11 22.09 -4.26
C PRO A 13 12.10 21.00 -4.70
N HIS A 14 13.14 20.68 -3.92
CA HIS A 14 14.26 19.84 -4.39
C HIS A 14 14.44 18.48 -3.69
N GLN A 15 13.62 18.08 -2.71
CA GLN A 15 13.73 16.75 -2.11
C GLN A 15 12.37 16.08 -1.92
N ARG A 16 12.12 15.01 -2.68
CA ARG A 16 10.96 14.12 -2.49
C ARG A 16 11.16 13.29 -1.21
N THR A 17 10.80 13.86 -0.07
CA THR A 17 10.83 13.13 1.21
C THR A 17 9.56 12.29 1.34
N THR A 18 9.72 10.96 1.36
CA THR A 18 8.60 10.04 1.62
C THR A 18 8.48 9.83 3.13
N ILE A 19 7.41 10.33 3.73
CA ILE A 19 7.10 10.11 5.15
C ILE A 19 6.42 8.75 5.29
N TYR A 20 7.10 7.81 5.94
CA TYR A 20 6.53 6.51 6.29
C TYR A 20 5.93 6.56 7.70
N ALA A 21 4.83 5.85 7.90
CA ALA A 21 4.33 5.59 9.25
C ALA A 21 5.28 4.63 9.97
N ASP A 22 5.51 4.85 11.25
CA ASP A 22 6.24 3.90 12.10
C ASP A 22 5.38 2.64 12.27
N ILE A 23 5.78 1.58 11.59
CA ILE A 23 5.06 0.30 11.54
C ILE A 23 6.08 -0.80 11.82
N SER A 24 5.81 -1.64 12.82
CA SER A 24 6.70 -2.74 13.17
C SER A 24 6.90 -3.73 12.01
N ALA A 25 8.10 -4.32 11.92
CA ALA A 25 8.44 -5.29 10.89
C ALA A 25 7.46 -6.49 10.83
N ALA A 26 6.97 -6.94 11.99
CA ALA A 26 5.95 -7.98 12.09
C ALA A 26 4.64 -7.58 11.39
N THR A 27 4.22 -6.33 11.55
CA THR A 27 3.01 -5.77 10.90
C THR A 27 3.21 -5.67 9.39
N LEU A 28 4.39 -5.25 8.93
CA LEU A 28 4.72 -5.23 7.51
C LEU A 28 4.72 -6.64 6.90
N LYS A 29 5.28 -7.63 7.60
CA LYS A 29 5.27 -9.04 7.17
C LYS A 29 3.83 -9.54 7.01
N LYS A 30 2.96 -9.24 7.97
CA LYS A 30 1.53 -9.56 7.87
C LYS A 30 0.84 -8.81 6.73
N ARG A 31 1.18 -7.56 6.44
CA ARG A 31 0.62 -6.84 5.28
C ARG A 31 1.04 -7.47 3.95
N LYS A 32 2.25 -8.02 3.85
CA LYS A 32 2.72 -8.71 2.64
C LYS A 32 1.89 -9.94 2.31
N THR A 33 1.26 -10.61 3.28
CA THR A 33 0.40 -11.78 3.00
C THR A 33 -0.87 -11.40 2.24
N PHE A 34 -1.26 -10.13 2.25
CA PHE A 34 -2.38 -9.59 1.47
C PHE A 34 -1.97 -9.11 0.07
N ALA A 35 -0.70 -9.30 -0.35
CA ALA A 35 -0.19 -8.76 -1.60
C ALA A 35 -1.09 -9.12 -2.79
N THR A 36 -1.46 -10.39 -2.91
CA THR A 36 -2.35 -10.90 -3.98
C THR A 36 -3.69 -10.17 -4.02
N ILE A 37 -4.34 -10.02 -2.86
CA ILE A 37 -5.64 -9.34 -2.73
C ILE A 37 -5.50 -7.87 -3.09
N THR A 38 -4.46 -7.20 -2.59
CA THR A 38 -4.24 -5.79 -2.90
C THR A 38 -3.89 -5.56 -4.37
N GLU A 39 -3.26 -6.53 -5.02
CA GLU A 39 -2.96 -6.48 -6.45
C GLU A 39 -4.25 -6.58 -7.27
N GLN A 40 -5.12 -7.55 -6.96
CA GLN A 40 -6.44 -7.64 -7.58
C GLN A 40 -7.25 -6.35 -7.41
N LEU A 41 -7.29 -5.81 -6.19
CA LEU A 41 -8.01 -4.56 -5.95
C LEU A 41 -7.46 -3.39 -6.77
N ARG A 42 -6.13 -3.32 -6.98
CA ARG A 42 -5.50 -2.32 -7.85
C ARG A 42 -5.88 -2.51 -9.31
N GLN A 43 -5.81 -3.74 -9.82
CA GLN A 43 -6.16 -4.07 -11.21
C GLN A 43 -7.61 -3.72 -11.51
N HIS A 44 -8.52 -4.02 -10.58
CA HIS A 44 -9.96 -3.74 -10.72
C HIS A 44 -10.36 -2.33 -10.25
N LYS A 45 -9.39 -1.44 -9.97
CA LYS A 45 -9.60 -0.05 -9.51
C LYS A 45 -10.54 0.06 -8.30
N LYS A 46 -10.56 -0.96 -7.42
CA LYS A 46 -11.38 -0.97 -6.21
C LYS A 46 -10.64 -0.23 -5.08
N PRO A 47 -11.23 0.80 -4.49
CA PRO A 47 -10.59 1.55 -3.43
C PRO A 47 -10.47 0.71 -2.15
N TYR A 48 -9.25 0.66 -1.59
CA TYR A 48 -8.97 -0.03 -0.34
C TYR A 48 -8.07 0.80 0.56
N ARG A 49 -8.11 0.54 1.87
CA ARG A 49 -7.31 1.24 2.89
C ARG A 49 -6.81 0.27 3.95
N TRP A 50 -5.64 0.57 4.51
CA TRP A 50 -5.12 -0.14 5.66
C TRP A 50 -5.68 0.43 6.96
N GLY A 51 -6.33 -0.42 7.75
CA GLY A 51 -6.69 -0.18 9.14
C GLY A 51 -5.56 -0.53 10.12
N PHE A 52 -5.73 -0.11 11.36
CA PHE A 52 -4.86 -0.49 12.48
C PHE A 52 -4.99 -1.99 12.79
N LEU A 53 -3.90 -2.63 13.24
CA LEU A 53 -3.79 -4.09 13.46
C LEU A 53 -3.95 -4.96 12.20
N VAL A 54 -3.39 -4.54 11.05
CA VAL A 54 -3.39 -5.32 9.79
C VAL A 54 -4.81 -5.67 9.32
N LYS A 55 -5.73 -4.70 9.36
CA LYS A 55 -7.06 -4.85 8.76
C LYS A 55 -7.06 -4.25 7.37
N LEU A 56 -7.55 -4.98 6.38
CA LEU A 56 -7.76 -4.46 5.03
C LEU A 56 -9.22 -4.02 4.91
N LEU A 57 -9.45 -2.72 4.71
CA LEU A 57 -10.77 -2.14 4.52
C LEU A 57 -11.02 -1.97 3.03
N ILE A 58 -12.02 -2.67 2.48
CA ILE A 58 -12.40 -2.57 1.07
C ILE A 58 -13.77 -1.91 0.99
N SER A 59 -13.89 -0.92 0.09
CA SER A 59 -15.18 -0.31 -0.21
C SER A 59 -15.79 -1.00 -1.43
N HIS A 60 -16.92 -1.68 -1.24
CA HIS A 60 -17.70 -2.34 -2.28
C HIS A 60 -19.15 -1.84 -2.20
N GLU A 61 -19.68 -1.27 -3.28
CA GLU A 61 -21.08 -0.81 -3.36
C GLU A 61 -21.54 0.08 -2.18
N GLY A 62 -20.67 0.99 -1.74
CA GLY A 62 -20.96 1.89 -0.62
C GLY A 62 -20.81 1.26 0.77
N THR A 63 -20.57 -0.05 0.86
CA THR A 63 -20.29 -0.75 2.11
C THR A 63 -18.80 -0.93 2.33
N ILE A 64 -18.32 -0.68 3.55
CA ILE A 64 -16.92 -0.91 3.93
C ILE A 64 -16.82 -2.27 4.63
N THR A 65 -16.16 -3.22 3.98
CA THR A 65 -15.91 -4.55 4.52
C THR A 65 -14.51 -4.62 5.12
N ALA A 66 -14.42 -5.08 6.36
CA ALA A 66 -13.15 -5.26 7.06
C ALA A 66 -12.66 -6.72 6.95
N ILE A 67 -11.51 -6.90 6.31
CA ILE A 67 -10.87 -8.20 6.13
C ILE A 67 -9.69 -8.32 7.08
N HIS A 68 -9.69 -9.41 7.84
CA HIS A 68 -8.69 -9.70 8.87
C HIS A 68 -7.70 -10.77 8.45
N THR A 69 -8.07 -11.63 7.48
CA THR A 69 -7.24 -12.71 6.98
C THR A 69 -7.24 -12.71 5.45
N PRO A 70 -6.14 -13.16 4.80
CA PRO A 70 -6.10 -13.22 3.34
C PRO A 70 -7.18 -14.12 2.75
N GLU A 71 -7.49 -15.24 3.40
CA GLU A 71 -8.46 -16.23 2.93
C GLU A 71 -9.87 -15.63 2.88
N ALA A 72 -10.26 -14.88 3.92
CA ALA A 72 -11.53 -14.17 3.94
C ALA A 72 -11.61 -13.11 2.84
N GLY A 73 -10.48 -12.46 2.51
CA GLY A 73 -10.43 -11.48 1.44
C GLY A 73 -10.55 -12.08 0.05
N LEU A 74 -9.90 -13.22 -0.20
CA LEU A 74 -10.04 -13.94 -1.46
C LEU A 74 -11.48 -14.45 -1.65
N LYS A 75 -12.10 -14.96 -0.59
CA LYS A 75 -13.51 -15.37 -0.62
C LYS A 75 -14.43 -14.19 -0.94
N ALA A 76 -14.22 -13.04 -0.29
CA ALA A 76 -15.00 -11.83 -0.57
C ALA A 76 -14.82 -11.34 -2.02
N LEU A 77 -13.61 -11.39 -2.56
CA LEU A 77 -13.35 -11.04 -3.97
C LEU A 77 -14.09 -11.97 -4.93
N GLN A 78 -14.12 -13.27 -4.63
CA GLN A 78 -14.85 -14.26 -5.42
C GLN A 78 -16.37 -14.01 -5.38
N GLU A 79 -16.92 -13.71 -4.19
CA GLU A 79 -18.34 -13.33 -4.01
C GLU A 79 -18.71 -12.06 -4.79
N TRP A 80 -17.77 -11.11 -4.90
CA TRP A 80 -17.95 -9.88 -5.68
C TRP A 80 -17.67 -10.03 -7.19
N GLY A 81 -17.41 -11.25 -7.66
CA GLY A 81 -17.12 -11.51 -9.08
C GLY A 81 -15.80 -10.91 -9.57
N ILE A 82 -14.85 -10.66 -8.69
CA ILE A 82 -13.52 -10.15 -9.03
C ILE A 82 -12.59 -11.35 -9.26
N PRO A 83 -12.22 -11.66 -10.52
CA PRO A 83 -11.41 -12.84 -10.82
C PRO A 83 -10.00 -12.78 -10.20
N PRO A 84 -9.34 -13.94 -10.02
CA PRO A 84 -7.92 -14.01 -9.71
C PRO A 84 -7.10 -13.24 -10.75
N PRO A 85 -5.99 -12.59 -10.35
CA PRO A 85 -5.22 -11.79 -11.28
C PRO A 85 -4.57 -12.74 -12.30
N THR A 86 -4.86 -12.54 -13.58
CA THR A 86 -4.15 -13.23 -14.66
C THR A 86 -2.71 -12.74 -14.63
N THR A 87 -1.77 -13.64 -14.33
CA THR A 87 -0.34 -13.37 -14.13
C THR A 87 0.29 -12.71 -15.36
N THR A 88 0.17 -11.39 -15.49
CA THR A 88 1.02 -10.59 -16.36
C THR A 88 2.12 -10.04 -15.47
N ALA A 89 3.23 -10.77 -15.45
CA ALA A 89 4.47 -10.39 -14.80
C ALA A 89 4.95 -9.05 -15.38
N THR A 90 4.50 -7.95 -14.81
CA THR A 90 5.10 -6.64 -15.07
C THR A 90 6.29 -6.52 -14.14
N THR A 91 7.43 -7.02 -14.59
CA THR A 91 8.74 -6.81 -13.97
C THR A 91 8.95 -5.29 -13.88
N THR A 92 8.63 -4.71 -12.73
CA THR A 92 9.05 -3.34 -12.41
C THR A 92 10.54 -3.42 -12.16
N ASP A 93 11.31 -3.19 -13.22
CA ASP A 93 12.75 -2.99 -13.16
C ASP A 93 13.05 -1.86 -12.16
N ARG A 94 13.56 -2.23 -10.99
CA ARG A 94 14.10 -1.30 -10.02
C ARG A 94 15.59 -1.16 -10.32
N SER A 95 15.92 -0.44 -11.38
CA SER A 95 17.28 0.05 -11.55
C SER A 95 17.61 0.94 -10.36
N GLY A 96 18.52 0.46 -9.52
CA GLY A 96 18.87 1.05 -8.23
C GLY A 96 19.60 2.37 -8.42
N SER A 97 18.96 3.48 -8.06
CA SER A 97 19.67 4.70 -7.73
C SER A 97 20.29 4.54 -6.33
N THR A 98 21.60 4.32 -6.29
CA THR A 98 22.38 4.34 -5.04
C THR A 98 22.30 5.74 -4.42
N PRO A 99 21.91 5.88 -3.15
CA PRO A 99 21.92 7.18 -2.49
C PRO A 99 23.37 7.61 -2.19
N THR A 100 23.83 8.65 -2.87
CA THR A 100 25.16 9.25 -2.62
C THR A 100 25.07 10.22 -1.45
N TRP A 101 25.59 9.81 -0.28
CA TRP A 101 25.71 10.68 0.88
C TRP A 101 26.78 11.76 0.64
N ARG A 102 26.41 13.04 0.68
CA ARG A 102 27.37 14.15 0.72
C ARG A 102 27.35 14.80 2.10
N LYS A 103 28.54 14.98 2.68
CA LYS A 103 28.75 15.62 3.98
C LYS A 103 28.54 17.14 3.86
N VAL A 104 27.55 17.68 4.57
CA VAL A 104 27.27 19.12 4.60
C VAL A 104 28.25 19.80 5.56
N PRO A 105 29.02 20.83 5.14
CA PRO A 105 29.90 21.57 6.04
C PRO A 105 29.07 22.38 7.03
N ARG A 106 29.43 22.31 8.32
CA ARG A 106 28.88 23.20 9.36
C ARG A 106 29.63 24.54 9.29
N ARG A 107 28.87 25.64 9.19
CA ARG A 107 29.35 26.99 9.45
C ARG A 107 29.21 27.31 10.93
#